data_AF-A0A1Y2AIN8-F1
#
_entry.id   AF-A0A1Y2AIN8-F1
#
_cell.length_a   1.000
_cell.length_b   1.000
_cell.length_c   1.000
_cell.angle_alpha   90.00
_cell.angle_beta   90.00
_cell.angle_gamma   90.00
#
_symmetry.space_group_name_H-M   'P 1'
#
loop_
_entity.id
_entity.type
_entity.pdbx_description
1 polymer ?
#
loop_
_entity_poly.entity_id
_entity_poly.type
_entity_poly.pdbx_seq_one_letter_code
_entity_poly.pdbx_strand_id
1 'polypeptide(L)'
;MRTDHSDGVHSVVRLTLWNIITSPLGIPKYVQGNYQLYLPFSTDADGPLGWSALCRAADSLVKEQSQRIEQYYQSLGNTTIQGTSLPVAGTHTLCFDRENDLLVNCAEFIRICDPDIITGYNIQNFDFPYILKRASTLKVLRFPFLDLETKAKDSRFSSKALGIRGNKAINIEGRLQVDVLKIMQRDHKLRSYTLNSVSAHFLGEQKEDIHHSIIADLQNGNDETRRRLAIYCLKDAYLPQRLLDKLMCIINYIEMARVTGVPFNYLLTRGQQIKVISQLYRKAKQQGLLIPNMNPEDIFLKTSVQKGMLPIILEDLIGARKKAKADLKKETDPFKRAVLDGRQLALKVCDCVSYVIIKGTKDAVAYEKAEDPLYVLDMNIPIDTKYYLENQLANPLMCIFKPILGVKLSSLLARDHVRTISVAAPTSMRGLMKFAVRTATCLGCRTPLPKDETAVCINCRPKMVDLYQKHLNNMTQLEEKYSRLWTQCQRCQGSLHQDVLCSAQDCPLFYMRKKAQKDLNDASKTMNRFAYEW
;
A
#
# COMPACT_ATOMS: atom_id res chain seq x y z
N MET A 1 25.76 28.71 35.30
CA MET A 1 25.02 28.87 36.58
C MET A 1 23.58 29.26 36.29
N ARG A 2 22.71 28.27 36.10
CA ARG A 2 21.30 28.35 36.49
C ARG A 2 21.04 27.04 37.21
N THR A 3 20.63 27.20 38.45
CA THR A 3 20.65 26.25 39.55
C THR A 3 19.59 25.17 39.39
N ASP A 4 19.93 24.01 39.92
CA ASP A 4 19.00 22.95 40.30
C ASP A 4 17.76 23.53 40.99
N HIS A 5 16.60 23.27 40.42
CA HIS A 5 15.36 23.11 41.18
C HIS A 5 14.84 21.70 40.92
N SER A 6 15.24 20.82 41.83
CA SER A 6 14.53 19.63 42.22
C SER A 6 13.13 20.02 42.72
N ASP A 7 12.15 20.03 41.82
CA ASP A 7 10.74 19.92 42.21
C ASP A 7 10.16 18.69 41.52
N GLY A 8 9.84 17.70 42.36
CA GLY A 8 9.37 16.39 41.96
C GLY A 8 8.03 16.47 41.25
N VAL A 9 8.06 16.38 39.92
CA VAL A 9 6.94 15.80 39.19
C VAL A 9 7.18 14.29 39.21
N HIS A 10 6.44 13.58 40.06
CA HIS A 10 6.30 12.13 39.97
C HIS A 10 5.68 11.79 38.61
N SER A 11 6.53 11.62 37.60
CA SER A 11 6.13 11.16 36.28
C SER A 11 5.85 9.67 36.37
N VAL A 12 4.61 9.28 36.71
CA VAL A 12 4.20 7.87 36.69
C VAL A 12 4.25 7.39 35.24
N VAL A 13 5.14 6.45 34.95
CA VAL A 13 5.41 5.87 33.64
C VAL A 13 4.80 4.46 33.60
N ARG A 14 3.94 4.13 32.62
CA ARG A 14 3.12 2.90 32.67
C ARG A 14 3.27 2.00 31.44
N LEU A 15 3.20 0.69 31.68
CA LEU A 15 3.23 -0.39 30.69
C LEU A 15 1.89 -1.14 30.75
N THR A 16 1.12 -1.17 29.66
CA THR A 16 -0.14 -1.94 29.62
C THR A 16 0.07 -3.21 28.81
N LEU A 17 0.02 -4.37 29.45
CA LEU A 17 0.29 -5.68 28.88
C LEU A 17 -1.04 -6.46 28.68
N TRP A 18 -1.39 -6.84 27.46
CA TRP A 18 -2.63 -7.60 27.22
C TRP A 18 -2.50 -9.09 27.58
N ASN A 19 -3.56 -9.66 28.15
CA ASN A 19 -3.75 -11.09 28.28
C ASN A 19 -4.91 -11.51 27.38
N ILE A 20 -4.72 -12.47 26.47
CA ILE A 20 -5.85 -13.13 25.83
C ILE A 20 -6.31 -14.25 26.77
N ILE A 21 -7.23 -13.92 27.68
CA ILE A 21 -8.12 -14.94 28.26
C ILE A 21 -9.14 -15.27 27.17
N THR A 22 -9.18 -16.56 26.82
CA THR A 22 -10.11 -17.21 25.89
C THR A 22 -11.47 -16.52 25.80
N SER A 23 -11.70 -15.74 24.74
CA SER A 23 -13.06 -15.33 24.36
C SER A 23 -13.80 -16.55 23.77
N PRO A 24 -15.09 -16.76 24.08
CA PRO A 24 -15.87 -17.88 23.56
C PRO A 24 -16.25 -17.76 22.08
N LEU A 25 -15.93 -16.63 21.44
CA LEU A 25 -16.18 -16.43 20.02
C LEU A 25 -15.08 -17.10 19.21
N GLY A 26 -15.37 -18.33 18.80
CA GLY A 26 -14.50 -19.28 18.12
C GLY A 26 -13.48 -18.64 17.17
N ILE A 27 -12.21 -18.78 17.56
CA ILE A 27 -11.05 -18.59 16.69
C ILE A 27 -11.07 -19.73 15.67
N PRO A 28 -10.89 -19.47 14.36
CA PRO A 28 -10.80 -20.57 13.41
C PRO A 28 -9.50 -21.35 13.66
N LYS A 29 -9.56 -22.69 13.54
CA LYS A 29 -8.52 -23.66 13.94
C LYS A 29 -7.10 -23.45 13.36
N TYR A 30 -6.85 -22.40 12.57
CA TYR A 30 -5.58 -22.10 11.89
C TYR A 30 -4.42 -21.67 12.81
N VAL A 31 -4.69 -21.28 14.06
CA VAL A 31 -3.64 -20.93 15.05
C VAL A 31 -3.27 -22.11 15.97
N GLN A 32 -3.99 -23.24 15.89
CA GLN A 32 -3.82 -24.36 16.82
C GLN A 32 -2.60 -25.25 16.53
N GLY A 33 -1.75 -24.89 15.56
CA GLY A 33 -0.59 -25.67 15.17
C GLY A 33 0.65 -24.82 14.91
N ASN A 34 1.57 -24.83 15.88
CA ASN A 34 3.00 -24.47 15.82
C ASN A 34 3.43 -23.03 16.20
N TYR A 35 3.90 -22.91 17.45
CA TYR A 35 5.14 -22.26 17.91
C TYR A 35 5.64 -20.98 17.20
N GLN A 36 4.86 -19.91 17.09
CA GLN A 36 5.40 -18.59 16.70
C GLN A 36 4.88 -17.49 17.62
N LEU A 37 5.81 -16.81 18.31
CA LEU A 37 5.52 -15.74 19.26
C LEU A 37 5.59 -14.37 18.57
N TYR A 38 4.48 -13.61 18.64
CA TYR A 38 4.35 -12.25 18.12
C TYR A 38 4.42 -11.22 19.24
N LEU A 39 5.24 -10.19 19.07
CA LEU A 39 5.21 -9.00 19.92
C LEU A 39 4.85 -7.77 19.07
N PRO A 40 3.59 -7.30 19.11
CA PRO A 40 3.25 -6.00 18.56
C PRO A 40 3.84 -4.89 19.43
N PHE A 41 4.35 -3.85 18.79
CA PHE A 41 5.08 -2.78 19.44
C PHE A 41 4.61 -1.42 18.93
N SER A 42 4.32 -0.51 19.86
CA SER A 42 3.95 0.88 19.58
C SER A 42 4.39 1.77 20.75
N THR A 43 4.83 2.97 20.42
CA THR A 43 5.23 4.04 21.32
C THR A 43 4.60 5.33 20.82
N ASP A 44 4.25 6.23 21.74
CA ASP A 44 3.72 7.55 21.45
C ASP A 44 4.56 8.58 22.22
N ALA A 45 5.40 9.39 21.57
CA ALA A 45 5.90 10.65 22.16
C ALA A 45 6.79 11.55 21.26
N ASP A 46 6.57 12.87 21.43
CA ASP A 46 7.58 13.95 21.38
C ASP A 46 7.64 14.59 22.80
N GLY A 47 8.37 14.00 23.76
CA GLY A 47 8.46 14.46 25.16
C GLY A 47 9.26 13.50 26.07
N PRO A 48 9.45 13.77 27.39
CA PRO A 48 9.99 12.76 28.31
C PRO A 48 9.12 11.49 28.26
N LEU A 49 9.64 10.24 28.33
CA LEU A 49 8.81 9.02 28.22
C LEU A 49 7.91 8.92 29.46
N GLY A 50 6.83 9.69 29.46
CA GLY A 50 5.62 9.30 30.15
C GLY A 50 5.08 7.98 29.62
N TRP A 51 5.52 7.48 28.45
CA TRP A 51 4.84 6.40 27.75
C TRP A 51 5.76 5.55 26.85
N SER A 52 5.83 4.25 27.14
CA SER A 52 5.82 3.23 26.10
C SER A 52 4.83 2.16 26.52
N ALA A 53 3.71 2.06 25.81
CA ALA A 53 2.79 0.96 25.99
C ALA A 53 3.31 -0.23 25.17
N LEU A 54 4.13 -1.10 25.78
CA LEU A 54 4.30 -2.43 25.20
C LEU A 54 3.02 -3.20 25.41
N CYS A 55 2.17 -3.21 24.41
CA CYS A 55 0.96 -4.01 24.39
C CYS A 55 1.27 -5.34 23.71
N ARG A 56 1.32 -6.45 24.46
CA ARG A 56 1.21 -7.79 23.85
C ARG A 56 -0.07 -7.84 23.04
N ALA A 57 -0.01 -8.48 21.89
CA ALA A 57 -1.11 -9.23 21.33
C ALA A 57 -0.43 -10.50 20.82
N ALA A 58 -0.58 -11.58 21.58
CA ALA A 58 0.06 -12.85 21.33
C ALA A 58 -1.02 -13.93 21.40
N ASP A 59 -1.50 -14.36 20.24
CA ASP A 59 -2.56 -15.36 20.09
C ASP A 59 -2.12 -16.80 20.42
N SER A 60 -0.93 -17.00 20.97
CA SER A 60 -0.45 -18.33 21.36
C SER A 60 0.74 -18.22 22.30
N LEU A 61 0.50 -18.05 23.60
CA LEU A 61 1.52 -18.43 24.57
C LEU A 61 1.46 -19.94 24.79
N VAL A 62 2.56 -20.62 24.47
CA VAL A 62 2.82 -21.98 24.94
C VAL A 62 2.63 -22.02 26.46
N LYS A 63 1.93 -23.03 27.00
CA LYS A 63 1.60 -23.14 28.44
C LYS A 63 2.78 -22.88 29.37
N GLU A 64 3.99 -23.30 28.99
CA GLU A 64 5.22 -23.11 29.76
C GLU A 64 5.69 -21.64 29.84
N GLN A 65 5.54 -20.87 28.76
CA GLN A 65 5.89 -19.44 28.75
C GLN A 65 4.86 -18.61 29.50
N SER A 66 3.57 -19.01 29.46
CA SER A 66 2.54 -18.40 30.30
C SER A 66 2.89 -18.49 31.78
N GLN A 67 3.41 -19.65 32.23
CA GLN A 67 3.88 -19.82 33.61
C GLN A 67 5.08 -18.93 33.96
N ARG A 68 6.08 -18.80 33.07
CA ARG A 68 7.24 -17.91 33.31
C ARG A 68 6.83 -16.43 33.41
N ILE A 69 5.86 -16.04 32.58
CA ILE A 69 5.31 -14.68 32.58
C ILE A 69 4.46 -14.43 33.83
N GLU A 70 3.61 -15.40 34.22
CA GLU A 70 2.86 -15.35 35.48
C GLU A 70 3.79 -15.28 36.69
N GLN A 71 4.85 -16.09 36.71
CA GLN A 71 5.89 -16.02 37.74
C GLN A 71 6.62 -14.68 37.76
N TYR A 72 6.91 -14.08 36.60
CA TYR A 72 7.47 -12.73 36.52
C TYR A 72 6.51 -11.69 37.11
N TYR A 73 5.22 -11.73 36.77
CA TYR A 73 4.22 -10.85 37.38
C TYR A 73 4.10 -11.04 38.90
N GLN A 74 4.15 -12.30 39.37
CA GLN A 74 4.17 -12.61 40.80
C GLN A 74 5.46 -12.11 41.48
N SER A 75 6.60 -12.16 40.79
CA SER A 75 7.90 -11.67 41.30
C SER A 75 7.97 -10.15 41.44
N LEU A 76 7.21 -9.42 40.64
CA LEU A 76 7.01 -7.98 40.77
C LEU A 76 6.09 -7.60 41.96
N GLY A 77 5.58 -8.61 42.67
CA GLY A 77 4.54 -8.56 43.70
C GLY A 77 4.88 -7.87 45.01
N ASN A 78 5.43 -6.65 44.96
CA ASN A 78 5.39 -5.61 46.00
C ASN A 78 6.06 -4.29 45.56
N THR A 79 6.41 -4.12 44.28
CA THR A 79 6.77 -2.80 43.73
C THR A 79 5.50 -1.96 43.66
N THR A 80 5.37 -1.04 44.61
CA THR A 80 4.28 -0.09 44.88
C THR A 80 3.26 0.07 43.74
N ILE A 81 2.08 -0.53 43.92
CA ILE A 81 0.86 -0.22 43.16
C ILE A 81 0.30 1.14 43.68
N GLN A 82 1.14 2.17 43.75
CA GLN A 82 0.74 3.55 44.05
C GLN A 82 1.00 4.41 42.83
N GLY A 83 0.31 4.05 41.76
CA GLY A 83 0.19 4.82 40.53
C GLY A 83 -1.20 4.61 39.95
N THR A 84 -2.19 5.13 40.66
CA THR A 84 -3.60 5.36 40.27
C THR A 84 -3.89 5.22 38.76
N SER A 85 -4.20 4.00 38.27
CA SER A 85 -5.00 3.77 37.05
C SER A 85 -6.05 2.74 37.34
N LEU A 86 -7.23 2.99 36.79
CA LEU A 86 -8.29 2.00 36.70
C LEU A 86 -7.83 0.83 35.79
N PRO A 87 -8.04 -0.43 36.21
CA PRO A 87 -7.68 -1.59 35.42
C PRO A 87 -8.42 -1.59 34.08
N VAL A 88 -7.74 -2.02 33.02
CA VAL A 88 -8.37 -2.29 31.71
C VAL A 88 -8.73 -3.77 31.63
N ALA A 89 -10.02 -4.06 31.41
CA ALA A 89 -10.54 -5.41 31.37
C ALA A 89 -9.79 -6.28 30.35
N GLY A 90 -9.37 -7.48 30.76
CA GLY A 90 -8.61 -8.42 29.93
C GLY A 90 -7.12 -8.09 29.81
N THR A 91 -6.58 -7.09 30.50
CA THR A 91 -5.14 -6.73 30.45
C THR A 91 -4.53 -6.71 31.85
N HIS A 92 -3.21 -6.91 31.93
CA HIS A 92 -2.39 -6.59 33.09
C HIS A 92 -1.77 -5.20 32.91
N THR A 93 -2.09 -4.28 33.82
CA THR A 93 -1.50 -2.94 33.81
C THR A 93 -0.38 -2.87 34.83
N LEU A 94 0.84 -2.58 34.39
CA LEU A 94 1.99 -2.31 35.27
C LEU A 94 2.25 -0.80 35.32
N CYS A 95 2.41 -0.28 36.53
CA CYS A 95 2.68 1.14 36.77
C CYS A 95 4.05 1.28 37.43
N PHE A 96 4.84 2.25 36.98
CA PHE A 96 6.16 2.56 37.52
C PHE A 96 6.25 4.04 37.85
N ASP A 97 6.97 4.40 38.91
CA ASP A 97 7.12 5.80 39.32
C ASP A 97 8.18 6.54 38.51
N ARG A 98 9.09 5.80 37.86
CA ARG A 98 10.18 6.35 37.07
C ARG A 98 10.28 5.69 35.71
N GLU A 99 10.64 6.52 34.74
CA GLU A 99 10.87 6.14 33.36
C GLU A 99 11.96 5.08 33.17
N ASN A 100 13.01 5.17 34.00
CA ASN A 100 14.10 4.19 33.99
C ASN A 100 13.60 2.80 34.35
N ASP A 101 12.71 2.72 35.34
CA ASP A 101 12.15 1.46 35.83
C ASP A 101 11.24 0.84 34.75
N LEU A 102 10.48 1.65 34.00
CA LEU A 102 9.72 1.19 32.84
C LEU A 102 10.63 0.55 31.78
N LEU A 103 11.70 1.25 31.38
CA LEU A 103 12.59 0.78 30.33
C LEU A 103 13.30 -0.53 30.72
N VAL A 104 13.81 -0.62 31.95
CA VAL A 104 14.46 -1.84 32.44
C VAL A 104 13.49 -3.03 32.42
N ASN A 105 12.28 -2.84 32.94
CA ASN A 105 11.26 -3.90 32.96
C ASN A 105 10.77 -4.26 31.56
N CYS A 106 10.68 -3.30 30.63
CA CYS A 106 10.41 -3.58 29.23
C CYS A 106 11.47 -4.50 28.60
N ALA A 107 12.75 -4.21 28.80
CA ALA A 107 13.83 -5.03 28.25
C ALA A 107 13.92 -6.41 28.91
N GLU A 108 13.66 -6.52 30.22
CA GLU A 108 13.53 -7.82 30.90
C GLU A 108 12.34 -8.61 30.39
N PHE A 109 11.20 -7.95 30.19
CA PHE A 109 10.01 -8.57 29.68
C PHE A 109 10.19 -9.14 28.27
N ILE A 110 10.87 -8.43 27.36
CA ILE A 110 11.19 -8.95 26.02
C ILE A 110 12.06 -10.21 26.13
N ARG A 111 13.05 -10.20 27.02
CA ARG A 111 13.95 -11.35 27.25
C ARG A 111 13.23 -12.56 27.84
N ILE A 112 12.33 -12.34 28.79
CA ILE A 112 11.53 -13.42 29.41
C ILE A 112 10.52 -13.97 28.40
N CYS A 113 9.87 -13.10 27.64
CA CYS A 113 8.92 -13.48 26.62
C CYS A 113 9.57 -14.25 25.47
N ASP A 114 10.81 -13.90 25.15
CA ASP A 114 11.59 -14.47 24.05
C ASP A 114 10.81 -14.57 22.72
N PRO A 115 10.30 -13.45 22.16
CA PRO A 115 9.51 -13.49 20.92
C PRO A 115 10.37 -13.82 19.69
N ASP A 116 9.87 -14.73 18.84
CA ASP A 116 10.47 -15.03 17.53
C ASP A 116 10.31 -13.87 16.55
N ILE A 117 9.12 -13.24 16.57
CA ILE A 117 8.73 -12.19 15.63
C ILE A 117 8.31 -10.94 16.41
N ILE A 118 9.00 -9.83 16.13
CA ILE A 118 8.60 -8.51 16.61
C ILE A 118 7.91 -7.77 15.45
N THR A 119 6.70 -7.30 15.69
CA THR A 119 5.89 -6.61 14.69
C THR A 119 5.29 -5.31 15.24
N GLY A 120 4.64 -4.55 14.37
CA GLY A 120 4.06 -3.25 14.67
C GLY A 120 4.01 -2.39 13.42
N TYR A 121 3.69 -1.11 13.59
CA TYR A 121 3.55 -0.17 12.48
C TYR A 121 4.59 0.94 12.62
N ASN A 122 5.55 1.01 11.70
CA ASN A 122 6.65 2.00 11.72
C ASN A 122 7.70 1.82 12.84
N ILE A 123 7.75 0.62 13.44
CA ILE A 123 8.67 0.26 14.53
C ILE A 123 10.14 0.52 14.21
N GLN A 124 10.53 0.35 12.95
CA GLN A 124 11.94 0.47 12.58
C GLN A 124 12.40 1.91 12.49
N ASN A 125 11.53 2.84 12.09
CA ASN A 125 11.90 4.24 11.86
C ASN A 125 11.52 5.14 13.04
N PHE A 126 10.57 4.75 13.88
CA PHE A 126 10.10 5.54 15.02
C PHE A 126 10.41 4.87 16.35
N ASP A 127 9.74 3.77 16.68
CA ASP A 127 9.66 3.26 18.05
C ASP A 127 11.01 2.82 18.64
N PHE A 128 11.72 1.92 17.96
CA PHE A 128 13.02 1.45 18.43
C PHE A 128 14.10 2.55 18.45
N PRO A 129 14.28 3.36 17.38
CA PRO A 129 15.22 4.47 17.41
C PRO A 129 14.92 5.47 18.53
N TYR A 130 13.65 5.76 18.78
CA TYR A 130 13.22 6.66 19.84
C TYR A 130 13.58 6.10 21.22
N ILE A 131 13.20 4.84 21.52
CA ILE A 131 13.48 4.26 22.83
C ILE A 131 14.99 4.07 23.05
N LEU A 132 15.76 3.64 22.04
CA LEU A 132 17.22 3.51 22.18
C LEU A 132 17.88 4.86 22.48
N LYS A 133 17.48 5.93 21.78
CA LYS A 133 17.98 7.29 22.03
C LYS A 133 17.63 7.75 23.44
N ARG A 134 16.43 7.41 23.89
CA ARG A 134 15.93 7.85 25.19
C ARG A 134 16.52 7.09 26.36
N ALA A 135 16.70 5.77 26.23
CA ALA A 135 17.46 4.96 27.18
C ALA A 135 18.89 5.47 27.34
N SER A 136 19.53 5.88 26.23
CA SER A 136 20.86 6.54 26.28
C SER A 136 20.82 7.87 27.02
N THR A 137 19.80 8.70 26.77
CA THR A 137 19.61 10.00 27.45
C THR A 137 19.45 9.84 28.97
N LEU A 138 18.71 8.82 29.39
CA LEU A 138 18.47 8.50 30.80
C LEU A 138 19.56 7.63 31.44
N LYS A 139 20.60 7.27 30.68
CA LYS A 139 21.71 6.40 31.10
C LYS A 139 21.25 5.01 31.58
N VAL A 140 20.19 4.47 30.98
CA VAL A 140 19.70 3.11 31.23
C VAL A 140 20.56 2.11 30.45
N LEU A 141 21.65 1.65 31.07
CA LEU A 141 22.68 0.81 30.43
C LEU A 141 22.16 -0.56 29.97
N ARG A 142 21.12 -1.10 30.59
CA ARG A 142 20.66 -2.48 30.36
C ARG A 142 19.62 -2.59 29.24
N PHE A 143 18.98 -1.49 28.85
CA PHE A 143 17.94 -1.49 27.80
C PHE A 143 18.43 -1.96 26.41
N PRO A 144 19.59 -1.50 25.90
CA PRO A 144 20.04 -1.87 24.56
C PRO A 144 20.35 -3.36 24.39
N PHE A 145 20.44 -4.12 25.48
CA PHE A 145 20.82 -5.53 25.48
C PHE A 145 19.58 -6.42 25.52
N LEU A 146 18.92 -6.55 24.36
CA LEU A 146 17.79 -7.48 24.18
C LEU A 146 18.28 -8.93 24.02
N ASP A 147 19.41 -9.14 23.36
CA ASP A 147 20.19 -10.39 23.34
C ASP A 147 21.68 -10.03 23.17
N LEU A 148 21.95 -9.20 22.17
CA LEU A 148 23.19 -8.45 21.97
C LEU A 148 22.91 -6.95 22.04
N GLU A 149 23.97 -6.14 22.02
CA GLU A 149 23.86 -4.69 21.99
C GLU A 149 23.13 -4.22 20.72
N THR A 150 21.93 -3.68 20.91
CA THR A 150 21.03 -3.20 19.85
C THR A 150 21.36 -1.76 19.49
N LYS A 151 21.63 -1.52 18.20
CA LYS A 151 22.00 -0.23 17.64
C LYS A 151 21.13 0.09 16.42
N ALA A 152 20.67 1.34 16.35
CA ALA A 152 20.04 1.86 15.15
C ALA A 152 21.10 2.42 14.19
N LYS A 153 21.11 1.95 12.95
CA LYS A 153 21.96 2.45 11.87
C LYS A 153 21.10 3.00 10.74
N ASP A 154 21.51 4.12 10.15
CA ASP A 154 20.82 4.63 8.98
C ASP A 154 21.11 3.75 7.76
N SER A 155 20.08 3.52 6.95
CA SER A 155 20.10 2.71 5.75
C SER A 155 19.34 3.45 4.66
N ARG A 156 19.80 3.33 3.41
CA ARG A 156 19.11 3.91 2.25
C ARG A 156 18.82 2.81 1.25
N PHE A 157 17.57 2.74 0.82
CA PHE A 157 17.14 1.87 -0.26
C PHE A 157 16.72 2.75 -1.45
N SER A 158 17.19 2.40 -2.65
CA SER A 158 16.85 3.10 -3.87
C SER A 158 16.49 2.11 -4.96
N SER A 159 15.34 2.31 -5.60
CA SER A 159 14.96 1.60 -6.83
C SER A 159 13.99 2.44 -7.63
N LYS A 160 13.96 2.25 -8.96
CA LYS A 160 12.99 2.94 -9.83
C LYS A 160 11.53 2.59 -9.47
N ALA A 161 11.27 1.34 -9.06
CA ALA A 161 9.92 0.86 -8.76
C ALA A 161 9.39 1.29 -7.39
N LEU A 162 10.23 1.30 -6.35
CA LEU A 162 9.82 1.58 -4.96
C LEU A 162 10.25 2.98 -4.47
N GLY A 163 10.96 3.73 -5.31
CA GLY A 163 11.52 5.04 -4.99
C GLY A 163 12.78 4.98 -4.13
N ILE A 164 13.19 6.16 -3.64
CA ILE A 164 14.28 6.32 -2.67
C ILE A 164 13.66 6.45 -1.29
N ARG A 165 14.09 5.62 -0.35
CA ARG A 165 13.61 5.65 1.04
C ARG A 165 14.80 5.58 2.00
N GLY A 166 14.85 6.53 2.92
CA GLY A 166 15.67 6.41 4.13
C GLY A 166 14.95 5.50 5.13
N ASN A 167 15.66 4.52 5.65
CA ASN A 167 15.18 3.62 6.69
C ASN A 167 16.22 3.55 7.80
N LYS A 168 15.79 3.20 9.00
CA LYS A 168 16.70 2.75 10.05
C LYS A 168 16.73 1.22 10.07
N ALA A 169 17.92 0.67 10.23
CA ALA A 169 18.20 -0.74 10.41
C ALA A 169 18.58 -0.95 11.88
N ILE A 170 17.84 -1.79 12.58
CA ILE A 170 18.08 -2.12 13.98
C ILE A 170 18.55 -3.57 14.03
N ASN A 171 19.67 -3.85 14.69
CA ASN A 171 20.15 -5.21 14.88
C ASN A 171 19.50 -5.82 16.14
N ILE A 172 18.45 -6.60 15.94
CA ILE A 172 17.88 -7.48 16.98
C ILE A 172 18.20 -8.90 16.53
N GLU A 173 19.34 -9.40 16.99
CA GLU A 173 19.86 -10.71 16.56
C GLU A 173 18.98 -11.84 17.08
N GLY A 174 18.83 -12.91 16.31
CA GLY A 174 17.98 -14.05 16.65
C GLY A 174 16.48 -13.84 16.43
N ARG A 175 16.00 -12.59 16.36
CA ARG A 175 14.57 -12.26 16.23
C ARG A 175 14.23 -11.65 14.88
N LEU A 176 13.07 -12.01 14.33
CA LEU A 176 12.60 -11.47 13.05
C LEU A 176 11.81 -10.18 13.27
N GLN A 177 12.23 -9.11 12.60
CA GLN A 177 11.49 -7.84 12.60
C GLN A 177 10.56 -7.76 11.39
N VAL A 178 9.26 -7.61 11.65
CA VAL A 178 8.21 -7.54 10.63
C VAL A 178 7.44 -6.23 10.80
N ASP A 179 7.95 -5.16 10.17
CA ASP A 179 7.29 -3.85 10.16
C ASP A 179 6.18 -3.81 9.10
N VAL A 180 4.93 -3.69 9.56
CA VAL A 180 3.74 -3.70 8.69
C VAL A 180 3.74 -2.52 7.75
N LEU A 181 4.27 -1.35 8.14
CA LEU A 181 4.35 -0.19 7.25
C LEU A 181 5.20 -0.51 6.02
N LYS A 182 6.32 -1.22 6.20
CA LYS A 182 7.21 -1.60 5.09
C LYS A 182 6.54 -2.59 4.15
N ILE A 183 5.78 -3.55 4.69
CA ILE A 183 5.00 -4.50 3.89
C ILE A 183 3.94 -3.74 3.08
N MET A 184 3.17 -2.85 3.72
CA MET A 184 2.13 -2.08 3.05
C MET A 184 2.69 -1.23 1.91
N GLN A 185 3.80 -0.53 2.15
CA GLN A 185 4.45 0.31 1.14
C GLN A 185 5.06 -0.47 -0.02
N ARG A 186 5.37 -1.75 0.18
CA ARG A 186 6.00 -2.60 -0.83
C ARG A 186 4.96 -3.31 -1.68
N ASP A 187 3.92 -3.85 -1.05
CA ASP A 187 2.98 -4.76 -1.71
C ASP A 187 1.70 -4.05 -2.17
N HIS A 188 1.40 -2.87 -1.63
CA HIS A 188 0.18 -2.13 -1.94
C HIS A 188 0.46 -0.69 -2.37
N LYS A 189 -0.24 -0.21 -3.40
CA LYS A 189 -0.21 1.19 -3.83
C LYS A 189 -1.39 1.95 -3.23
N LEU A 190 -1.22 2.45 -2.01
CA LEU A 190 -2.26 3.15 -1.26
C LEU A 190 -2.06 4.68 -1.33
N ARG A 191 -3.18 5.42 -1.17
CA ARG A 191 -3.17 6.91 -1.09
C ARG A 191 -2.47 7.40 0.18
N SER A 192 -2.72 6.74 1.30
CA SER A 192 -2.13 7.05 2.60
C SER A 192 -1.68 5.75 3.25
N TYR A 193 -0.49 5.76 3.82
CA TYR A 193 0.08 4.67 4.61
C TYR A 193 0.08 5.03 6.09
N THR A 194 -0.96 5.72 6.55
CA THR A 194 -1.23 5.87 7.98
C THR A 194 -1.93 4.61 8.48
N LEU A 195 -1.66 4.21 9.72
CA LEU A 195 -2.30 3.03 10.32
C LEU A 195 -3.82 3.12 10.24
N ASN A 196 -4.38 4.32 10.45
CA ASN A 196 -5.80 4.61 10.29
C ASN A 196 -6.33 4.31 8.89
N SER A 197 -5.70 4.87 7.86
CA SER A 197 -6.16 4.69 6.48
C SER A 197 -6.04 3.23 6.03
N VAL A 198 -4.96 2.55 6.44
CA VAL A 198 -4.74 1.14 6.09
C VAL A 198 -5.74 0.24 6.82
N SER A 199 -5.99 0.48 8.11
CA SER A 199 -6.97 -0.28 8.90
C SER A 199 -8.39 -0.08 8.36
N ALA A 200 -8.76 1.15 8.00
CA ALA A 200 -10.06 1.43 7.40
C ALA A 200 -10.22 0.71 6.05
N HIS A 201 -9.19 0.74 5.21
CA HIS A 201 -9.21 0.11 3.89
C HIS A 201 -9.32 -1.42 3.96
N PHE A 202 -8.51 -2.06 4.79
CA PHE A 202 -8.44 -3.52 4.83
C PHE A 202 -9.35 -4.13 5.88
N LEU A 203 -9.43 -3.59 7.09
CA LEU A 203 -10.21 -4.16 8.19
C LEU A 203 -11.65 -3.62 8.21
N GLY A 204 -11.90 -2.43 7.67
CA GLY A 204 -13.17 -1.71 7.85
C GLY A 204 -13.29 -1.07 9.24
N GLU A 205 -12.18 -0.97 9.97
CA GLU A 205 -12.12 -0.40 11.32
C GLU A 205 -11.30 0.89 11.31
N GLN A 206 -11.70 1.83 12.16
CA GLN A 206 -10.99 3.09 12.37
C GLN A 206 -10.53 3.17 13.82
N LYS A 207 -9.40 3.85 14.05
CA LYS A 207 -8.97 4.21 15.41
C LYS A 207 -9.65 5.51 15.83
N GLU A 208 -9.80 5.69 17.14
CA GLU A 208 -10.20 6.96 17.72
C GLU A 208 -9.09 8.00 17.47
N ASP A 209 -9.39 9.14 16.85
CA ASP A 209 -8.35 10.11 16.49
C ASP A 209 -8.02 11.01 17.69
N ILE A 210 -6.98 10.66 18.44
CA ILE A 210 -6.44 11.49 19.52
C ILE A 210 -5.32 12.37 18.95
N HIS A 211 -5.53 13.68 18.95
CA HIS A 211 -4.52 14.63 18.51
C HIS A 211 -3.34 14.67 19.47
N HIS A 212 -2.12 14.74 18.93
CA HIS A 212 -0.87 14.65 19.69
C HIS A 212 -0.74 15.69 20.81
N SER A 213 -1.32 16.88 20.65
CA SER A 213 -1.29 17.94 21.66
C SER A 213 -2.06 17.59 22.93
N ILE A 214 -3.08 16.75 22.84
CA ILE A 214 -3.99 16.43 23.95
C ILE A 214 -3.44 15.24 24.77
N ILE A 215 -2.46 14.50 24.23
CA ILE A 215 -1.85 13.33 24.89
C ILE A 215 -1.21 13.72 26.22
N ALA A 216 -0.51 14.87 26.27
CA ALA A 216 0.12 15.37 27.49
C ALA A 216 -0.92 15.72 28.57
N ASP A 217 -2.04 16.34 28.16
CA ASP A 217 -3.13 16.71 29.07
C ASP A 217 -3.86 15.48 29.59
N LEU A 218 -4.09 14.46 28.75
CA LEU A 218 -4.69 13.18 29.17
C LEU A 218 -3.80 12.42 30.15
N GLN A 219 -2.48 12.52 30.00
CA GLN A 219 -1.51 11.93 30.93
C GLN A 219 -1.53 12.64 32.28
N ASN A 220 -1.42 13.96 32.27
CA ASN A 220 -1.38 14.79 33.47
C ASN A 220 -2.76 14.92 34.15
N GLY A 221 -3.82 14.42 33.51
CA GLY A 221 -5.17 14.38 34.03
C GLY A 221 -5.38 13.32 35.12
N ASN A 222 -6.51 12.62 35.06
CA ASN A 222 -6.92 11.64 36.07
C ASN A 222 -6.68 10.19 35.59
N ASP A 223 -7.02 9.23 36.44
CA ASP A 223 -6.86 7.81 36.15
C ASP A 223 -7.68 7.34 34.96
N GLU A 224 -8.81 7.98 34.72
CA GLU A 224 -9.75 7.63 33.68
C GLU A 224 -9.26 8.14 32.31
N THR A 225 -8.69 9.35 32.25
CA THR A 225 -8.03 9.87 31.04
C THR A 225 -6.80 9.03 30.68
N ARG A 226 -6.01 8.60 31.68
CA ARG A 226 -4.90 7.66 31.50
C ARG A 226 -5.38 6.28 31.02
N ARG A 227 -6.49 5.78 31.55
CA ARG A 227 -7.11 4.52 31.10
C ARG A 227 -7.56 4.60 29.63
N ARG A 228 -8.18 5.72 29.22
CA ARG A 228 -8.57 5.95 27.81
C ARG A 228 -7.34 5.93 26.89
N LEU A 229 -6.26 6.59 27.29
CA LEU A 229 -5.00 6.58 26.53
C LEU A 229 -4.40 5.17 26.44
N ALA A 230 -4.43 4.38 27.53
CA ALA A 230 -3.98 2.99 27.49
C ALA A 230 -4.79 2.13 26.50
N ILE A 231 -6.11 2.32 26.42
CA ILE A 231 -6.98 1.64 25.45
C ILE A 231 -6.64 2.07 24.01
N TYR A 232 -6.34 3.35 23.79
CA TYR A 232 -5.88 3.87 22.50
C TYR A 232 -4.59 3.18 22.06
N CYS A 233 -3.55 3.14 22.91
CA CYS A 233 -2.28 2.49 22.57
C CYS A 233 -2.44 0.97 22.37
N LEU A 234 -3.33 0.33 23.14
CA LEU A 234 -3.66 -1.10 22.96
C LEU A 234 -4.25 -1.35 21.57
N LYS A 235 -5.15 -0.47 21.10
CA LYS A 235 -5.72 -0.58 19.76
C LYS A 235 -4.65 -0.40 18.68
N ASP A 236 -3.73 0.55 18.84
CA ASP A 236 -2.66 0.82 17.88
C ASP A 236 -1.61 -0.31 17.80
N ALA A 237 -1.38 -1.03 18.90
CA ALA A 237 -0.57 -2.25 18.88
C ALA A 237 -1.33 -3.47 18.29
N TYR A 238 -2.65 -3.55 18.46
CA TYR A 238 -3.45 -4.68 18.00
C TYR A 238 -3.76 -4.65 16.49
N LEU A 239 -4.01 -3.47 15.93
CA LEU A 239 -4.35 -3.31 14.50
C LEU A 239 -3.29 -3.89 13.54
N PRO A 240 -1.97 -3.69 13.75
CA PRO A 240 -0.92 -4.30 12.92
C PRO A 240 -0.97 -5.83 12.89
N GLN A 241 -1.22 -6.49 14.02
CA GLN A 241 -1.38 -7.95 14.04
C GLN A 241 -2.58 -8.38 13.20
N ARG A 242 -3.73 -7.73 13.36
CA ARG A 242 -4.92 -8.05 12.56
C ARG A 242 -4.72 -7.81 11.07
N LEU A 243 -3.94 -6.80 10.70
CA LEU A 243 -3.55 -6.56 9.31
C LEU A 243 -2.68 -7.70 8.77
N LEU A 244 -1.69 -8.15 9.54
CA LEU A 244 -0.86 -9.30 9.16
C LEU A 244 -1.69 -10.57 8.95
N ASP A 245 -2.64 -10.83 9.86
CA ASP A 245 -3.52 -12.00 9.79
C ASP A 245 -4.47 -11.90 8.61
N LYS A 246 -5.17 -10.77 8.43
CA LYS A 246 -6.13 -10.61 7.33
C LYS A 246 -5.47 -10.71 5.95
N LEU A 247 -4.25 -10.21 5.82
CA LEU A 247 -3.50 -10.20 4.56
C LEU A 247 -2.60 -11.43 4.40
N MET A 248 -2.59 -12.34 5.38
CA MET A 248 -1.74 -13.54 5.42
C MET A 248 -0.27 -13.23 5.13
N CYS A 249 0.21 -12.05 5.56
CA CYS A 249 1.51 -11.52 5.14
C CYS A 249 2.64 -12.52 5.45
N ILE A 250 2.65 -13.08 6.65
CA ILE A 250 3.74 -13.96 7.09
C ILE A 250 3.80 -15.22 6.24
N ILE A 251 2.65 -15.83 5.94
CA ILE A 251 2.57 -17.00 5.07
C ILE A 251 3.12 -16.68 3.68
N ASN A 252 2.67 -15.56 3.10
CA ASN A 252 3.10 -15.14 1.77
C ASN A 252 4.62 -14.91 1.70
N TYR A 253 5.21 -14.26 2.70
CA TYR A 253 6.64 -14.00 2.74
C TYR A 253 7.47 -15.26 3.07
N ILE A 254 6.98 -16.17 3.92
CA ILE A 254 7.64 -17.47 4.16
C ILE A 254 7.65 -18.30 2.87
N GLU A 255 6.52 -18.38 2.15
CA GLU A 255 6.48 -19.11 0.88
C GLU A 255 7.37 -18.45 -0.18
N MET A 256 7.43 -17.11 -0.21
CA MET A 256 8.37 -16.39 -1.07
C MET A 256 9.83 -16.70 -0.72
N ALA A 257 10.19 -16.76 0.56
CA ALA A 257 11.53 -17.15 1.02
C ALA A 257 11.86 -18.59 0.61
N ARG A 258 10.91 -19.52 0.74
CA ARG A 258 11.07 -20.94 0.35
C ARG A 258 11.27 -21.10 -1.16
N VAL A 259 10.48 -20.39 -1.96
CA VAL A 259 10.54 -20.45 -3.44
C VAL A 259 11.82 -19.81 -3.98
N THR A 260 12.17 -18.64 -3.48
CA THR A 260 13.33 -17.87 -3.98
C THR A 260 14.63 -18.28 -3.33
N GLY A 261 14.57 -18.87 -2.14
CA GLY A 261 15.74 -19.36 -1.44
C GLY A 261 16.58 -18.28 -0.80
N VAL A 262 15.95 -17.19 -0.35
CA VAL A 262 16.62 -16.08 0.35
C VAL A 262 16.08 -15.98 1.78
N PRO A 263 16.89 -15.45 2.73
CA PRO A 263 16.42 -15.15 4.07
C PRO A 263 15.19 -14.23 4.08
N PHE A 264 14.28 -14.40 5.04
CA PHE A 264 13.03 -13.61 5.13
C PHE A 264 13.32 -12.10 5.17
N ASN A 265 14.27 -11.67 6.01
CA ASN A 265 14.64 -10.27 6.15
C ASN A 265 15.09 -9.61 4.83
N TYR A 266 15.65 -10.38 3.88
CA TYR A 266 16.04 -9.86 2.56
C TYR A 266 14.83 -9.52 1.69
N LEU A 267 13.68 -10.16 1.91
CA LEU A 267 12.46 -9.86 1.18
C LEU A 267 11.93 -8.45 1.48
N LEU A 268 12.14 -7.97 2.71
CA LEU A 268 11.74 -6.62 3.14
C LEU A 268 12.81 -5.57 2.84
N THR A 269 14.10 -5.94 2.98
CA THR A 269 15.22 -4.98 2.91
C THR A 269 15.88 -4.88 1.54
N ARG A 270 15.75 -5.89 0.66
CA ARG A 270 16.43 -5.94 -0.64
C ARG A 270 15.44 -5.92 -1.81
N GLY A 271 15.97 -5.62 -3.00
CA GLY A 271 15.21 -5.57 -4.25
C GLY A 271 14.93 -6.94 -4.85
N GLN A 272 14.33 -6.98 -6.05
CA GLN A 272 13.99 -8.24 -6.72
C GLN A 272 15.21 -9.02 -7.24
N GLN A 273 16.33 -8.34 -7.53
CA GLN A 273 17.54 -8.95 -8.10
C GLN A 273 18.11 -10.08 -7.23
N ILE A 274 18.10 -9.93 -5.89
CA ILE A 274 18.66 -10.95 -4.98
C ILE A 274 17.93 -12.30 -5.10
N LYS A 275 16.63 -12.28 -5.42
CA LYS A 275 15.81 -13.48 -5.59
C LYS A 275 16.23 -14.25 -6.83
N VAL A 276 16.39 -13.53 -7.95
CA VAL A 276 16.83 -14.11 -9.23
C VAL A 276 18.25 -14.63 -9.13
N ILE A 277 19.14 -13.86 -8.50
CA ILE A 277 20.54 -14.25 -8.30
C ILE A 277 20.64 -15.52 -7.45
N SER A 278 19.88 -15.62 -6.34
CA SER A 278 19.86 -16.84 -5.50
C SER A 278 19.44 -18.08 -6.29
N GLN A 279 18.38 -17.97 -7.11
CA GLN A 279 17.92 -19.06 -7.97
C GLN A 279 18.96 -19.44 -9.03
N LEU A 280 19.61 -18.44 -9.63
CA LEU A 280 20.67 -18.64 -10.63
C LEU A 280 21.84 -19.41 -10.04
N TYR A 281 22.36 -19.00 -8.87
CA TYR A 281 23.46 -19.71 -8.19
C TYR A 281 23.09 -21.17 -7.84
N ARG A 282 21.85 -21.42 -7.40
CA ARG A 282 21.37 -22.78 -7.10
C ARG A 282 21.36 -23.67 -8.34
N LYS A 283 20.89 -23.15 -9.48
CA LYS A 283 20.88 -23.89 -10.75
C LYS A 283 22.27 -24.05 -11.35
N ALA A 284 23.11 -23.03 -11.26
CA ALA A 284 24.51 -23.11 -11.71
C ALA A 284 25.27 -24.21 -10.97
N LYS A 285 25.10 -24.31 -9.64
CA LYS A 285 25.69 -25.39 -8.84
C LYS A 285 25.23 -26.78 -9.29
N GLN A 286 23.94 -26.96 -9.61
CA GLN A 286 23.41 -28.25 -10.10
C GLN A 286 24.00 -28.67 -11.44
N GLN A 287 24.38 -27.71 -12.28
CA GLN A 287 24.97 -27.95 -13.59
C GLN A 287 26.51 -27.91 -13.59
N GLY A 288 27.14 -27.71 -12.42
CA GLY A 288 28.60 -27.59 -12.32
C GLY A 288 29.16 -26.33 -13.00
N LEU A 289 28.37 -25.26 -13.09
CA LEU A 289 28.74 -24.01 -13.77
C LEU A 289 29.18 -22.93 -12.78
N LEU A 290 30.12 -22.10 -13.22
CA LEU A 290 30.58 -20.91 -12.50
C LEU A 290 29.94 -19.66 -13.11
N ILE A 291 29.51 -18.73 -12.26
CA ILE A 291 28.95 -17.44 -12.70
C ILE A 291 30.08 -16.40 -12.68
N PRO A 292 30.51 -15.88 -13.85
CA PRO A 292 31.56 -14.87 -13.91
C PRO A 292 31.04 -13.49 -13.48
N ASN A 293 31.94 -12.64 -13.00
CA ASN A 293 31.66 -11.23 -12.72
C ASN A 293 32.17 -10.35 -13.87
N MET A 294 31.60 -10.51 -15.06
CA MET A 294 32.01 -9.81 -16.29
C MET A 294 30.79 -9.27 -17.04
N ASN A 295 30.97 -8.18 -17.79
CA ASN A 295 29.96 -7.69 -18.73
C ASN A 295 30.08 -8.50 -20.03
N PRO A 296 29.06 -9.28 -20.42
CA PRO A 296 29.14 -10.09 -21.63
C PRO A 296 28.95 -9.24 -22.88
N GLU A 297 29.54 -9.69 -24.00
CA GLU A 297 29.18 -9.27 -25.36
C GLU A 297 28.03 -10.16 -25.88
N ASP A 298 27.11 -9.55 -26.65
CA ASP A 298 25.82 -10.17 -26.98
C ASP A 298 25.88 -11.07 -28.24
N ILE A 299 26.22 -12.35 -28.06
CA ILE A 299 25.99 -13.40 -29.07
C ILE A 299 25.24 -14.56 -28.42
N PHE A 300 24.04 -14.89 -28.92
CA PHE A 300 23.19 -15.95 -28.38
C PHE A 300 23.23 -17.23 -29.23
N LEU A 301 23.35 -18.38 -28.57
CA LEU A 301 23.24 -19.69 -29.21
C LEU A 301 21.78 -20.10 -29.42
N LYS A 302 21.51 -20.92 -30.44
CA LYS A 302 20.20 -21.54 -30.67
C LYS A 302 19.91 -22.61 -29.60
N THR A 303 18.63 -22.78 -29.26
CA THR A 303 18.15 -23.78 -28.28
C THR A 303 18.54 -25.22 -28.62
N SER A 304 18.71 -25.53 -29.91
CA SER A 304 19.16 -26.84 -30.39
C SER A 304 20.58 -27.20 -29.94
N VAL A 305 21.40 -26.20 -29.63
CA VAL A 305 22.78 -26.39 -29.17
C VAL A 305 22.81 -26.48 -27.65
N GLN A 306 22.27 -25.46 -26.98
CA GLN A 306 22.23 -25.41 -25.52
C GLN A 306 21.06 -24.57 -25.05
N LYS A 307 20.29 -25.11 -24.10
CA LYS A 307 19.21 -24.37 -23.45
C LYS A 307 19.79 -23.49 -22.35
N GLY A 308 19.49 -22.19 -22.41
CA GLY A 308 19.92 -21.24 -21.40
C GLY A 308 19.33 -21.55 -20.01
N MET A 309 20.07 -21.15 -18.97
CA MET A 309 19.67 -21.38 -17.57
C MET A 309 18.42 -20.60 -17.16
N LEU A 310 18.29 -19.35 -17.63
CA LEU A 310 17.13 -18.50 -17.32
C LEU A 310 15.81 -19.09 -17.86
N PRO A 311 15.72 -19.58 -19.12
CA PRO A 311 14.56 -20.35 -19.58
C PRO A 311 14.20 -21.55 -18.70
N ILE A 312 15.19 -22.32 -18.23
CA ILE A 312 14.95 -23.49 -17.36
C ILE A 312 14.37 -23.04 -16.03
N ILE A 313 14.94 -22.02 -15.40
CA ILE A 313 14.42 -21.45 -14.14
C ILE A 313 12.98 -20.96 -14.35
N LEU A 314 12.70 -20.26 -15.44
CA LEU A 314 11.39 -19.71 -15.72
C LEU A 314 10.34 -20.82 -15.94
N GLU A 315 10.68 -21.86 -16.70
CA GLU A 315 9.81 -23.03 -16.91
C GLU A 315 9.51 -23.75 -15.59
N ASP A 316 10.52 -23.95 -14.74
CA ASP A 316 10.36 -24.56 -13.41
C ASP A 316 9.41 -23.73 -12.53
N LEU A 317 9.57 -22.40 -12.52
CA LEU A 317 8.71 -21.50 -11.76
C LEU A 317 7.26 -21.50 -12.28
N ILE A 318 7.08 -21.45 -13.60
CA ILE A 318 5.76 -21.50 -14.23
C ILE A 318 5.10 -22.86 -13.96
N GLY A 319 5.84 -23.96 -14.09
CA GLY A 319 5.37 -25.31 -13.78
C GLY A 319 4.94 -25.45 -12.32
N ALA A 320 5.78 -25.01 -11.39
CA ALA A 320 5.46 -24.98 -9.97
C ALA A 320 4.22 -24.13 -9.67
N ARG A 321 4.04 -23.00 -10.35
CA ARG A 321 2.87 -22.11 -10.19
C ARG A 321 1.59 -22.78 -10.69
N LYS A 322 1.66 -23.47 -11.84
CA LYS A 322 0.53 -24.24 -12.37
C LYS A 322 0.13 -25.35 -11.41
N LYS A 323 1.10 -26.06 -10.83
CA LYS A 323 0.87 -27.09 -9.81
C LYS A 323 0.21 -26.51 -8.56
N ALA A 324 0.76 -25.44 -7.98
CA ALA A 324 0.18 -24.77 -6.81
C ALA A 324 -1.27 -24.34 -7.05
N LYS A 325 -1.59 -23.81 -8.25
CA LYS A 325 -2.97 -23.48 -8.63
C LYS A 325 -3.88 -24.70 -8.76
N ALA A 326 -3.35 -25.83 -9.24
CA ALA A 326 -4.13 -27.07 -9.35
C ALA A 326 -4.42 -27.66 -7.97
N ASP A 327 -3.44 -27.63 -7.06
CA ASP A 327 -3.58 -28.08 -5.68
C ASP A 327 -4.56 -27.16 -4.92
N LEU A 328 -4.47 -25.84 -5.12
CA LEU A 328 -5.38 -24.84 -4.53
C LEU A 328 -6.85 -25.06 -4.92
N LYS A 329 -7.12 -25.62 -6.12
CA LYS A 329 -8.50 -25.95 -6.54
C LYS A 329 -9.06 -27.17 -5.81
N LYS A 330 -8.22 -28.11 -5.38
CA LYS A 330 -8.62 -29.35 -4.72
C LYS A 330 -8.72 -29.20 -3.20
N GLU A 331 -7.91 -28.32 -2.64
CA GLU A 331 -7.81 -28.16 -1.19
C GLU A 331 -9.03 -27.46 -0.59
N THR A 332 -9.56 -28.03 0.49
CA THR A 332 -10.74 -27.52 1.21
C THR A 332 -10.36 -26.80 2.51
N ASP A 333 -9.24 -27.17 3.14
CA ASP A 333 -8.79 -26.56 4.38
C ASP A 333 -8.37 -25.08 4.17
N PRO A 334 -8.98 -24.12 4.90
CA PRO A 334 -8.65 -22.70 4.75
C PRO A 334 -7.16 -22.37 4.93
N PHE A 335 -6.48 -23.02 5.88
CA PHE A 335 -5.08 -22.75 6.14
C PHE A 335 -4.17 -23.24 5.00
N LYS A 336 -4.32 -24.50 4.58
CA LYS A 336 -3.57 -25.03 3.43
C LYS A 336 -3.88 -24.26 2.14
N ARG A 337 -5.13 -23.83 1.93
CA ARG A 337 -5.47 -22.95 0.80
C ARG A 337 -4.69 -21.64 0.85
N ALA A 338 -4.58 -20.99 2.01
CA ALA A 338 -3.81 -19.76 2.16
C ALA A 338 -2.31 -19.97 1.87
N VAL A 339 -1.73 -21.08 2.34
CA VAL A 339 -0.34 -21.45 2.02
C VAL A 339 -0.14 -21.66 0.52
N LEU A 340 -1.06 -22.37 -0.14
CA LEU A 340 -1.00 -22.62 -1.58
C LEU A 340 -1.19 -21.34 -2.41
N ASP A 341 -2.04 -20.42 -1.95
CA ASP A 341 -2.22 -19.13 -2.60
C ASP A 341 -0.99 -18.23 -2.42
N GLY A 342 -0.43 -18.17 -1.21
CA GLY A 342 0.84 -17.48 -0.94
C GLY A 342 1.99 -18.03 -1.78
N ARG A 343 2.08 -19.36 -1.91
CA ARG A 343 3.04 -20.02 -2.80
C ARG A 343 2.81 -19.67 -4.27
N GLN A 344 1.56 -19.61 -4.72
CA GLN A 344 1.21 -19.20 -6.08
C GLN A 344 1.68 -17.77 -6.37
N LEU A 345 1.43 -16.84 -5.43
CA LEU A 345 1.82 -15.44 -5.53
C LEU A 345 3.34 -15.28 -5.52
N ALA A 346 4.04 -15.99 -4.62
CA ALA A 346 5.49 -16.03 -4.54
C ALA A 346 6.16 -16.47 -5.85
N LEU A 347 5.54 -17.41 -6.58
CA LEU A 347 6.02 -17.88 -7.87
C LEU A 347 5.74 -16.89 -9.02
N LYS A 348 4.99 -15.82 -8.77
CA LYS A 348 4.83 -14.69 -9.70
C LYS A 348 6.06 -13.78 -9.59
N VAL A 349 7.18 -14.19 -10.18
CA VAL A 349 8.47 -13.49 -10.02
C VAL A 349 8.50 -12.09 -10.66
N CYS A 350 7.54 -11.75 -11.54
CA CYS A 350 7.45 -10.44 -12.18
C CYS A 350 6.08 -9.81 -11.93
N ASP A 351 6.08 -8.64 -11.29
CA ASP A 351 4.89 -7.78 -11.20
C ASP A 351 4.44 -7.35 -12.60
N CYS A 352 3.12 -7.21 -12.76
CA CYS A 352 2.54 -6.68 -13.98
C CYS A 352 2.71 -5.16 -13.97
N VAL A 353 3.40 -4.62 -14.97
CA VAL A 353 3.43 -3.18 -15.21
C VAL A 353 2.21 -2.84 -16.07
N SER A 354 1.30 -2.02 -15.54
CA SER A 354 0.16 -1.51 -16.28
C SER A 354 0.62 -0.43 -17.26
N TYR A 355 0.22 -0.54 -18.53
CA TYR A 355 0.53 0.43 -19.57
C TYR A 355 -0.65 0.63 -20.51
N VAL A 356 -0.67 1.77 -21.21
CA VAL A 356 -1.59 2.06 -22.31
C VAL A 356 -0.81 2.45 -23.56
N ILE A 357 -1.36 2.15 -24.74
CA ILE A 357 -0.73 2.49 -26.02
C ILE A 357 -1.24 3.86 -26.50
N ILE A 358 -0.33 4.83 -26.53
CA ILE A 358 -0.59 6.19 -26.99
C ILE A 358 -0.42 6.34 -28.50
N LYS A 359 -0.99 7.40 -29.07
CA LYS A 359 -0.84 7.75 -30.48
C LYS A 359 0.57 8.30 -30.73
N GLY A 360 1.40 7.54 -31.44
CA GLY A 360 2.77 7.90 -31.83
C GLY A 360 2.89 8.44 -33.25
N THR A 361 4.14 8.63 -33.71
CA THR A 361 4.47 8.93 -35.11
C THR A 361 4.08 7.75 -36.02
N LYS A 362 3.90 8.05 -37.32
CA LYS A 362 3.61 7.03 -38.32
C LYS A 362 4.78 6.03 -38.31
N ASP A 363 4.47 4.75 -38.13
CA ASP A 363 5.41 3.60 -38.06
C ASP A 363 6.26 3.46 -36.78
N ALA A 364 5.93 4.19 -35.70
CA ALA A 364 6.57 3.97 -34.38
C ALA A 364 6.27 2.57 -33.83
N VAL A 365 7.28 1.94 -33.22
CA VAL A 365 7.17 0.58 -32.71
C VAL A 365 6.29 0.54 -31.46
N ALA A 366 5.53 -0.53 -31.25
CA ALA A 366 4.52 -0.60 -30.19
C ALA A 366 5.09 -0.40 -28.77
N TYR A 367 6.35 -0.77 -28.52
CA TYR A 367 6.98 -0.56 -27.21
C TYR A 367 7.33 0.91 -26.93
N GLU A 368 7.57 1.72 -27.96
CA GLU A 368 7.85 3.17 -27.82
C GLU A 368 6.58 3.97 -27.54
N LYS A 369 5.41 3.38 -27.83
CA LYS A 369 4.09 3.95 -27.61
C LYS A 369 3.46 3.55 -26.27
N ALA A 370 4.16 2.75 -25.45
CA ALA A 370 3.64 2.28 -24.18
C ALA A 370 3.93 3.30 -23.07
N GLU A 371 2.88 3.78 -22.40
CA GLU A 371 2.99 4.80 -21.35
C GLU A 371 2.18 4.45 -20.10
N ASP A 372 2.54 5.09 -18.99
CA ASP A 372 1.84 4.93 -17.71
C ASP A 372 0.42 5.56 -17.76
N PRO A 373 -0.63 4.86 -17.29
CA PRO A 373 -2.00 5.36 -17.34
C PRO A 373 -2.23 6.68 -16.59
N LEU A 374 -1.53 6.95 -15.47
CA LEU A 374 -1.65 8.24 -14.78
C LEU A 374 -0.98 9.35 -15.57
N TYR A 375 0.20 9.08 -16.14
CA TYR A 375 0.89 10.05 -16.97
C TYR A 375 0.04 10.46 -18.18
N VAL A 376 -0.62 9.49 -18.84
CA VAL A 376 -1.55 9.75 -19.95
C VAL A 376 -2.75 10.59 -19.52
N LEU A 377 -3.30 10.31 -18.33
CA LEU A 377 -4.43 11.05 -17.77
C LEU A 377 -4.05 12.51 -17.44
N ASP A 378 -2.92 12.71 -16.77
CA ASP A 378 -2.46 14.02 -16.31
C ASP A 378 -2.03 14.91 -17.49
N MET A 379 -1.33 14.33 -18.47
CA MET A 379 -0.84 15.06 -19.66
C MET A 379 -1.86 15.13 -20.80
N ASN A 380 -2.98 14.41 -20.68
CA ASN A 380 -4.02 14.28 -21.72
C ASN A 380 -3.47 13.78 -23.06
N ILE A 381 -2.65 12.74 -23.02
CA ILE A 381 -2.03 12.19 -24.22
C ILE A 381 -3.08 11.38 -24.99
N PRO A 382 -3.22 11.57 -26.32
CA PRO A 382 -4.19 10.82 -27.11
C PRO A 382 -3.86 9.34 -27.15
N ILE A 383 -4.87 8.49 -26.92
CA ILE A 383 -4.78 7.03 -27.00
C ILE A 383 -4.90 6.58 -28.47
N ASP A 384 -4.15 5.54 -28.85
CA ASP A 384 -4.20 4.95 -30.20
C ASP A 384 -5.44 4.06 -30.36
N THR A 385 -6.60 4.68 -30.56
CA THR A 385 -7.88 3.96 -30.73
C THR A 385 -7.87 2.94 -31.87
N LYS A 386 -7.06 3.18 -32.92
CA LYS A 386 -6.91 2.27 -34.06
C LYS A 386 -6.21 0.98 -33.63
N TYR A 387 -5.12 1.09 -32.87
CA TYR A 387 -4.44 -0.06 -32.30
C TYR A 387 -5.37 -0.93 -31.43
N TYR A 388 -6.16 -0.33 -30.54
CA TYR A 388 -7.09 -1.10 -29.69
C TYR A 388 -8.19 -1.77 -30.51
N LEU A 389 -8.74 -1.09 -31.53
CA LEU A 389 -9.76 -1.66 -32.39
C LEU A 389 -9.23 -2.84 -33.21
N GLU A 390 -8.07 -2.69 -33.87
CA GLU A 390 -7.53 -3.67 -34.80
C GLU A 390 -6.79 -4.82 -34.10
N ASN A 391 -5.95 -4.53 -33.10
CA ASN A 391 -5.11 -5.54 -32.46
C ASN A 391 -5.79 -6.24 -31.29
N GLN A 392 -6.66 -5.56 -30.54
CA GLN A 392 -7.26 -6.12 -29.32
C GLN A 392 -8.72 -6.56 -29.51
N LEU A 393 -9.54 -5.75 -30.17
CA LEU A 393 -10.98 -6.04 -30.29
C LEU A 393 -11.33 -6.84 -31.54
N ALA A 394 -10.73 -6.54 -32.69
CA ALA A 394 -11.12 -7.16 -33.96
C ALA A 394 -10.90 -8.68 -33.94
N ASN A 395 -9.73 -9.17 -33.53
CA ASN A 395 -9.43 -10.60 -33.57
C ASN A 395 -10.39 -11.44 -32.70
N PRO A 396 -10.65 -11.12 -31.42
CA PRO A 396 -11.64 -11.85 -30.62
C PRO A 396 -13.07 -11.77 -31.18
N LEU A 397 -13.50 -10.60 -31.64
CA LEU A 397 -14.84 -10.42 -32.23
C LEU A 397 -14.99 -11.24 -33.51
N MET A 398 -13.95 -11.28 -34.36
CA MET A 398 -13.92 -12.13 -35.54
C MET A 398 -14.02 -13.60 -35.17
N CYS A 399 -13.32 -14.07 -34.13
CA CYS A 399 -13.42 -15.46 -33.66
C CYS A 399 -14.84 -15.83 -33.19
N ILE A 400 -15.55 -14.94 -32.50
CA ILE A 400 -16.89 -15.20 -31.96
C ILE A 400 -17.95 -15.20 -33.06
N PHE A 401 -17.90 -14.23 -33.96
CA PHE A 401 -18.98 -14.01 -34.93
C PHE A 401 -18.76 -14.69 -36.29
N LYS A 402 -17.52 -15.08 -36.64
CA LYS A 402 -17.23 -15.77 -37.91
C LYS A 402 -17.99 -17.09 -38.09
N PRO A 403 -18.18 -17.94 -37.05
CA PRO A 403 -18.99 -19.15 -37.16
C PRO A 403 -20.48 -18.87 -37.42
N ILE A 404 -20.98 -17.70 -37.02
CA ILE A 404 -22.40 -17.34 -37.07
C ILE A 404 -22.73 -16.58 -38.36
N LEU A 405 -21.88 -15.62 -38.75
CA LEU A 405 -22.15 -14.64 -39.82
C LEU A 405 -21.33 -14.87 -41.10
N GLY A 406 -20.38 -15.82 -41.10
CA GLY A 406 -19.54 -16.14 -42.26
C GLY A 406 -18.60 -15.00 -42.70
N VAL A 407 -18.28 -14.95 -44.00
CA VAL A 407 -17.24 -14.08 -44.62
C VAL A 407 -17.60 -12.58 -44.59
N LYS A 408 -18.87 -12.21 -44.34
CA LYS A 408 -19.33 -10.80 -44.36
C LYS A 408 -18.87 -9.96 -43.15
N LEU A 409 -18.26 -10.57 -42.14
CA LEU A 409 -17.93 -9.90 -40.89
C LEU A 409 -16.78 -8.89 -40.99
N SER A 410 -15.80 -9.12 -41.87
CA SER A 410 -14.69 -8.19 -42.11
C SER A 410 -15.19 -6.83 -42.62
N SER A 411 -16.28 -6.82 -43.38
CA SER A 411 -16.93 -5.59 -43.85
C SER A 411 -17.62 -4.79 -42.73
N LEU A 412 -17.94 -5.43 -41.60
CA LEU A 412 -18.73 -4.85 -40.51
C LEU A 412 -17.88 -3.96 -39.58
N LEU A 413 -16.63 -4.36 -39.34
CA LEU A 413 -15.63 -3.54 -38.62
C LEU A 413 -14.95 -2.49 -39.52
N ALA A 414 -15.03 -2.69 -40.85
CA ALA A 414 -14.44 -1.80 -41.86
C ALA A 414 -15.37 -0.68 -42.36
N ARG A 415 -16.68 -0.71 -42.05
CA ARG A 415 -17.63 0.31 -42.55
C ARG A 415 -17.28 1.71 -42.01
N ASP A 416 -16.85 2.58 -42.91
CA ASP A 416 -16.45 3.96 -42.64
C ASP A 416 -17.59 4.87 -42.17
N HIS A 417 -18.85 4.47 -42.34
CA HIS A 417 -20.03 5.30 -42.07
C HIS A 417 -20.38 5.46 -40.57
N VAL A 418 -19.78 4.67 -39.66
CA VAL A 418 -20.03 4.72 -38.20
C VAL A 418 -18.82 5.27 -37.43
N ARG A 419 -17.69 5.49 -38.12
CA ARG A 419 -16.44 5.93 -37.49
C ARG A 419 -16.46 7.44 -37.23
N THR A 420 -17.02 7.85 -36.10
CA THR A 420 -16.77 9.20 -35.57
C THR A 420 -15.44 9.20 -34.83
N ILE A 421 -14.41 9.81 -35.43
CA ILE A 421 -13.09 9.94 -34.80
C ILE A 421 -13.07 11.24 -33.99
N SER A 422 -13.19 11.11 -32.67
CA SER A 422 -12.93 12.22 -31.74
C SER A 422 -11.50 12.16 -31.24
N VAL A 423 -10.64 13.08 -31.68
CA VAL A 423 -9.28 13.21 -31.15
C VAL A 423 -9.27 14.32 -30.11
N ALA A 424 -8.98 13.98 -28.85
CA ALA A 424 -8.77 14.97 -27.81
C ALA A 424 -7.45 15.72 -28.08
N ALA A 425 -7.49 17.04 -28.05
CA ALA A 425 -6.27 17.85 -28.13
C ALA A 425 -5.48 17.72 -26.81
N PRO A 426 -4.16 17.48 -26.85
CA PRO A 426 -3.35 17.38 -25.64
C PRO A 426 -3.37 18.69 -24.85
N THR A 427 -3.32 18.58 -23.52
CA THR A 427 -3.33 19.74 -22.61
C THR A 427 -1.92 20.32 -22.46
N SER A 428 -0.88 19.53 -22.72
CA SER A 428 0.51 19.97 -22.62
C SER A 428 0.88 20.92 -23.78
N MET A 429 1.08 22.19 -23.43
CA MET A 429 1.63 23.21 -24.33
C MET A 429 3.15 23.03 -24.47
N ARG A 430 3.59 21.89 -25.01
CA ARG A 430 5.00 21.60 -25.29
C ARG A 430 5.26 21.58 -26.80
N GLY A 431 6.43 22.09 -27.21
CA GLY A 431 6.83 22.15 -28.63
C GLY A 431 5.98 23.12 -29.46
N LEU A 432 5.72 22.77 -30.73
CA LEU A 432 4.97 23.60 -31.68
C LEU A 432 3.57 24.00 -31.20
N MET A 433 2.91 23.18 -30.37
CA MET A 433 1.56 23.44 -29.85
C MET A 433 1.49 24.64 -28.89
N LYS A 434 2.62 25.15 -28.38
CA LYS A 434 2.68 26.37 -27.56
C LYS A 434 2.48 27.65 -28.36
N PHE A 435 2.76 27.62 -29.67
CA PHE A 435 2.64 28.77 -30.57
C PHE A 435 1.32 28.77 -31.37
N ALA A 436 0.46 27.77 -31.17
CA ALA A 436 -0.80 27.65 -31.87
C ALA A 436 -1.84 28.63 -31.31
N VAL A 437 -2.27 29.58 -32.16
CA VAL A 437 -3.39 30.48 -31.84
C VAL A 437 -4.70 29.73 -32.05
N ARG A 438 -5.55 29.67 -31.01
CA ARG A 438 -6.89 29.07 -31.13
C ARG A 438 -7.86 30.06 -31.77
N THR A 439 -8.31 29.76 -32.96
CA THR A 439 -9.46 30.43 -33.59
C THR A 439 -10.76 29.80 -33.11
N ALA A 440 -11.71 30.63 -32.67
CA ALA A 440 -13.05 30.16 -32.32
C ALA A 440 -13.78 29.67 -33.58
N THR A 441 -14.54 28.59 -33.47
CA THR A 441 -15.32 28.02 -34.58
C THR A 441 -16.79 27.94 -34.20
N CYS A 442 -17.68 28.15 -35.18
CA CYS A 442 -19.12 28.06 -35.00
C CYS A 442 -19.53 26.68 -34.50
N LEU A 443 -20.35 26.61 -33.44
CA LEU A 443 -20.80 25.35 -32.86
C LEU A 443 -21.75 24.56 -33.78
N GLY A 444 -22.42 25.23 -34.71
CA GLY A 444 -23.28 24.59 -35.71
C GLY A 444 -22.53 24.05 -36.93
N CYS A 445 -21.80 24.92 -37.64
CA CYS A 445 -21.19 24.59 -38.94
C CYS A 445 -19.66 24.51 -38.94
N ARG A 446 -18.99 24.72 -37.79
CA ARG A 446 -17.52 24.69 -37.61
C ARG A 446 -16.72 25.72 -38.42
N THR A 447 -17.38 26.68 -39.07
CA THR A 447 -16.71 27.80 -39.74
C THR A 447 -15.97 28.67 -38.72
N PRO A 448 -14.72 29.12 -38.99
CA PRO A 448 -14.01 30.05 -38.12
C PRO A 448 -14.80 31.34 -37.90
N LEU A 449 -14.88 31.81 -36.66
CA LEU A 449 -15.61 33.01 -36.28
C LEU A 449 -14.68 34.24 -36.28
N PRO A 450 -15.19 35.42 -36.68
CA PRO A 450 -14.53 36.70 -36.44
C PRO A 450 -14.46 37.02 -34.93
N LYS A 451 -13.63 37.98 -34.53
CA LYS A 451 -13.35 38.28 -33.10
C LYS A 451 -14.60 38.69 -32.29
N ASP A 452 -15.65 39.15 -32.96
CA ASP A 452 -16.86 39.69 -32.33
C ASP A 452 -17.95 38.62 -32.10
N GLU A 453 -17.87 37.46 -32.76
CA GLU A 453 -18.82 36.35 -32.58
C GLU A 453 -18.22 35.24 -31.72
N THR A 454 -18.97 34.75 -30.74
CA THR A 454 -18.41 33.89 -29.69
C THR A 454 -18.90 32.44 -29.77
N ALA A 455 -20.13 32.14 -30.21
CA ALA A 455 -20.72 30.80 -30.23
C ALA A 455 -21.20 30.35 -31.62
N VAL A 456 -21.98 31.16 -32.34
CA VAL A 456 -22.55 30.81 -33.66
C VAL A 456 -22.28 31.87 -34.72
N CYS A 457 -22.14 31.45 -35.97
CA CYS A 457 -22.05 32.38 -37.09
C CYS A 457 -23.43 32.95 -37.46
N ILE A 458 -23.44 34.06 -38.18
CA ILE A 458 -24.65 34.70 -38.76
C ILE A 458 -25.62 33.67 -39.37
N ASN A 459 -25.11 32.71 -40.15
CA ASN A 459 -25.94 31.72 -40.85
C ASN A 459 -26.53 30.63 -39.92
N CYS A 460 -25.92 30.39 -38.75
CA CYS A 460 -26.41 29.42 -37.76
C CYS A 460 -27.25 30.08 -36.66
N ARG A 461 -27.36 31.41 -36.64
CA ARG A 461 -28.15 32.17 -35.66
C ARG A 461 -29.62 31.74 -35.56
N PRO A 462 -30.33 31.39 -36.66
CA PRO A 462 -31.70 30.88 -36.56
C PRO A 462 -31.83 29.56 -35.79
N LYS A 463 -30.76 28.76 -35.73
CA LYS A 463 -30.71 27.48 -35.01
C LYS A 463 -30.08 27.59 -33.61
N MET A 464 -29.87 28.82 -33.12
CA MET A 464 -29.17 29.06 -31.86
C MET A 464 -29.89 28.40 -30.68
N VAL A 465 -31.22 28.48 -30.61
CA VAL A 465 -32.02 27.89 -29.51
C VAL A 465 -31.84 26.37 -29.47
N ASP A 466 -31.93 25.70 -30.62
CA ASP A 466 -31.72 24.24 -30.72
C ASP A 466 -30.29 23.84 -30.32
N LEU A 467 -29.30 24.60 -30.75
CA LEU A 467 -27.89 24.36 -30.42
C LEU A 467 -27.63 24.57 -28.92
N TYR A 468 -28.18 25.64 -28.34
CA TYR A 468 -28.10 25.93 -26.92
C TYR A 468 -28.73 24.80 -26.10
N GLN A 469 -29.96 24.40 -26.44
CA GLN A 469 -30.66 23.31 -25.74
C GLN A 469 -29.89 21.99 -25.83
N LYS A 470 -29.29 21.68 -26.98
CA LYS A 470 -28.44 20.50 -27.15
C LYS A 470 -27.20 20.53 -26.26
N HIS A 471 -26.51 21.67 -26.18
CA HIS A 471 -25.32 21.83 -25.33
C HIS A 471 -25.67 21.87 -23.84
N LEU A 472 -26.81 22.46 -23.47
CA LEU A 472 -27.33 22.47 -22.10
C LEU A 472 -27.65 21.05 -21.63
N ASN A 473 -28.40 20.28 -22.42
CA ASN A 473 -28.71 18.88 -22.10
C ASN A 473 -27.44 18.02 -21.92
N ASN A 474 -26.42 18.23 -22.75
CA ASN A 474 -25.13 17.56 -22.61
C ASN A 474 -24.40 17.97 -21.32
N MET A 475 -24.43 19.24 -20.94
CA MET A 475 -23.85 19.71 -19.67
C MET A 475 -24.57 19.08 -18.48
N THR A 476 -25.90 19.09 -18.46
CA THR A 476 -26.71 18.49 -17.39
C THR A 476 -26.41 16.99 -17.22
N GLN A 477 -26.30 16.23 -18.31
CA GLN A 477 -25.91 14.81 -18.24
C GLN A 477 -24.50 14.60 -17.64
N LEU A 478 -23.56 15.48 -17.97
CA LEU A 478 -22.20 15.43 -17.41
C LEU A 478 -22.18 15.83 -15.93
N GLU A 479 -22.99 16.80 -15.52
CA GLU A 479 -23.16 17.21 -14.12
C GLU A 479 -23.73 16.07 -13.26
N GLU A 480 -24.80 15.43 -13.72
CA GLU A 480 -25.40 14.28 -13.03
C GLU A 480 -24.38 13.14 -12.89
N LYS A 481 -23.66 12.83 -13.97
CA LYS A 481 -22.63 11.78 -13.97
C LYS A 481 -21.50 12.10 -13.01
N TYR A 482 -21.01 13.35 -13.01
CA TYR A 482 -19.96 13.79 -12.10
C TYR A 482 -20.44 13.72 -10.64
N SER A 483 -21.66 14.19 -10.36
CA SER A 483 -22.25 14.20 -9.01
C SER A 483 -22.40 12.78 -8.44
N ARG A 484 -22.87 11.83 -9.25
CA ARG A 484 -22.98 10.40 -8.87
C ARG A 484 -21.62 9.81 -8.52
N LEU A 485 -20.63 9.99 -9.39
CA LEU A 485 -19.27 9.46 -9.19
C LEU A 485 -18.59 10.10 -7.97
N TRP A 486 -18.76 11.41 -7.78
CA TRP A 486 -18.21 12.14 -6.64
C TRP A 486 -18.79 11.68 -5.31
N THR A 487 -20.12 11.54 -5.24
CA THR A 487 -20.83 11.06 -4.05
C THR A 487 -20.41 9.63 -3.69
N GLN A 488 -20.23 8.77 -4.69
CA GLN A 488 -19.74 7.40 -4.45
C GLN A 488 -18.32 7.40 -3.87
N CYS A 489 -17.44 8.30 -4.34
CA CYS A 489 -16.11 8.44 -3.77
C CYS A 489 -16.12 9.03 -2.34
N GLN A 490 -17.03 9.95 -2.01
CA GLN A 490 -17.20 10.46 -0.65
C GLN A 490 -17.66 9.36 0.32
N ARG A 491 -18.63 8.54 -0.10
CA ARG A 491 -19.07 7.36 0.66
C ARG A 491 -17.93 6.37 0.87
N CYS A 492 -17.14 6.11 -0.17
CA CYS A 492 -15.97 5.22 -0.09
C CYS A 492 -14.89 5.78 0.86
N GLN A 493 -14.72 7.10 0.93
CA GLN A 493 -13.79 7.75 1.86
C GLN A 493 -14.30 7.76 3.31
N GLY A 494 -15.62 7.63 3.52
CA GLY A 494 -16.24 7.70 4.84
C GLY A 494 -16.30 9.12 5.42
N SER A 495 -16.03 10.15 4.61
CA SER A 495 -16.08 11.56 5.02
C SER A 495 -16.81 12.39 3.98
N LEU A 496 -17.76 13.20 4.45
CA LEU A 496 -18.54 14.13 3.62
C LEU A 496 -17.96 15.56 3.62
N HIS A 497 -17.20 15.90 4.67
CA HIS A 497 -16.69 17.27 4.89
C HIS A 497 -15.27 17.49 4.39
N GLN A 498 -14.57 16.43 3.96
CA GLN A 498 -13.19 16.51 3.45
C GLN A 498 -13.14 16.28 1.95
N ASP A 499 -12.14 16.86 1.30
CA ASP A 499 -11.90 16.66 -0.12
C ASP A 499 -11.53 15.21 -0.48
N VAL A 500 -12.02 14.78 -1.64
CA VAL A 500 -11.77 13.44 -2.18
C VAL A 500 -10.44 13.38 -2.95
N LEU A 501 -9.32 13.25 -2.24
CA LEU A 501 -7.97 13.11 -2.85
C LEU A 501 -7.62 11.64 -3.23
N CYS A 502 -8.55 10.87 -3.80
CA CYS A 502 -8.31 9.46 -4.18
C CYS A 502 -7.33 9.34 -5.37
N SER A 503 -6.31 8.47 -5.26
CA SER A 503 -5.30 8.13 -6.29
C SER A 503 -5.23 6.63 -6.64
N ALA A 504 -6.28 5.87 -6.31
CA ALA A 504 -6.31 4.42 -6.51
C ALA A 504 -6.35 4.08 -8.02
N GLN A 505 -5.19 3.74 -8.60
CA GLN A 505 -5.02 3.38 -10.01
C GLN A 505 -5.85 2.17 -10.44
N ASP A 506 -6.18 1.28 -9.50
CA ASP A 506 -6.94 0.06 -9.78
C ASP A 506 -8.46 0.25 -9.56
N CYS A 507 -8.89 1.43 -9.10
CA CYS A 507 -10.30 1.72 -8.90
C CYS A 507 -10.95 2.14 -10.23
N PRO A 508 -12.01 1.45 -10.70
CA PRO A 508 -12.69 1.82 -11.94
C PRO A 508 -13.29 3.24 -11.88
N LEU A 509 -13.69 3.70 -10.69
CA LEU A 509 -14.26 5.03 -10.48
C LEU A 509 -13.22 6.16 -10.59
N PHE A 510 -11.94 5.88 -10.34
CA PHE A 510 -10.90 6.90 -10.30
C PHE A 510 -10.75 7.60 -11.65
N TYR A 511 -10.52 6.85 -12.73
CA TYR A 511 -10.39 7.40 -14.08
C TYR A 511 -11.72 7.99 -14.58
N MET A 512 -12.84 7.32 -14.28
CA MET A 512 -14.17 7.80 -14.67
C MET A 512 -14.50 9.17 -14.05
N ARG A 513 -14.18 9.37 -12.77
CA ARG A 513 -14.39 10.64 -12.06
C ARG A 513 -13.53 11.75 -12.63
N LYS A 514 -12.22 11.50 -12.81
CA LYS A 514 -11.28 12.48 -13.37
C LYS A 514 -11.67 12.88 -14.79
N LYS A 515 -12.08 11.92 -15.62
CA LYS A 515 -12.62 12.17 -16.95
C LYS A 515 -13.91 12.99 -16.90
N ALA A 516 -14.89 12.60 -16.09
CA ALA A 516 -16.16 13.31 -15.96
C ALA A 516 -15.97 14.77 -15.50
N GLN A 517 -15.04 15.02 -14.56
CA GLN A 517 -14.67 16.36 -14.12
C GLN A 517 -14.15 17.22 -15.28
N LYS A 518 -13.29 16.64 -16.12
CA LYS A 518 -12.71 17.34 -17.26
C LYS A 518 -13.73 17.60 -18.36
N ASP A 519 -14.51 16.57 -18.71
CA ASP A 519 -15.57 16.66 -19.72
C ASP A 519 -16.60 17.73 -19.30
N LEU A 520 -16.94 17.81 -18.00
CA LEU A 520 -17.81 18.85 -17.45
C LEU A 520 -17.21 20.26 -17.55
N ASN A 521 -15.93 20.42 -17.20
CA ASN A 521 -15.24 21.71 -17.33
C ASN A 521 -15.18 22.20 -18.78
N ASP A 522 -14.99 21.30 -19.75
CA ASP A 522 -14.96 21.64 -21.17
C ASP A 522 -16.37 21.94 -21.72
N ALA A 523 -17.40 21.23 -21.24
CA ALA A 523 -18.80 21.55 -21.54
C ALA A 523 -19.21 22.92 -20.97
N SER A 524 -18.82 23.23 -19.74
CA SER A 524 -19.06 24.54 -19.10
C SER A 524 -18.40 25.68 -19.89
N LYS A 525 -17.15 25.52 -20.32
CA LYS A 525 -16.48 26.50 -21.21
C LYS A 525 -17.22 26.69 -22.54
N THR A 526 -17.80 25.62 -23.08
CA THR A 526 -18.59 25.69 -24.31
C THR A 526 -19.90 26.44 -24.08
N MET A 527 -20.57 26.21 -22.94
CA MET A 527 -21.79 26.93 -22.56
C MET A 527 -21.55 28.42 -22.32
N ASN A 528 -20.40 28.79 -21.72
CA ASN A 528 -20.03 30.20 -21.52
C ASN A 528 -19.89 30.98 -22.84
N ARG A 529 -19.70 30.31 -23.98
CA ARG A 529 -19.69 30.98 -25.29
C ARG A 529 -21.05 31.58 -25.64
N PHE A 530 -22.15 30.98 -25.18
CA PHE A 530 -23.49 31.52 -25.41
C PHE A 530 -23.85 32.68 -24.49
N ALA A 531 -23.05 32.99 -23.45
CA ALA A 531 -23.41 33.98 -22.43
C ALA A 531 -23.42 35.44 -22.92
N TYR A 532 -22.84 35.72 -24.10
CA TYR A 532 -22.67 37.08 -24.63
C TYR A 532 -23.45 37.34 -25.93
N GLU A 533 -24.31 36.41 -26.37
CA GLU A 533 -25.02 36.48 -27.67
C GLU A 533 -26.53 36.71 -27.58
N TRP A 534 -27.05 37.03 -26.38
CA TRP A 534 -28.47 37.21 -26.09
C TRP A 534 -28.96 38.62 -26.36
#